data_AF-A0AAD7JAM4-F1
#
_entry.id   AF-A0AAD7JAM4-F1
#
_cell.length_a   1.000
_cell.length_b   1.000
_cell.length_c   1.000
_cell.angle_alpha   90.00
_cell.angle_beta   90.00
_cell.angle_gamma   90.00
#
_symmetry.space_group_name_H-M   'P 1'
#
loop_
_entity.id
_entity.type
_entity.pdbx_description
1 polymer ?
#
loop_
_entity_poly.entity_id
_entity_poly.type
_entity_poly.pdbx_seq_one_letter_code
_entity_poly.pdbx_strand_id
1 'polypeptide(L)'
;MWYGDVAYSPGLFHLNNGQDERTALHWAAASGSTDIARFLIDKLAEVDLIDNSGWTPLHIAVSAGHDEIVQELVGAGADVNKRNNKGLSPLYAYHPSGPIQH
;
A
#
# COMPACT_ATOMS: atom_id res chain seq x y z
N MET A 1 -3.95 32.02 -0.96
CA MET A 1 -3.68 32.09 -2.41
C MET A 1 -2.42 31.29 -2.66
N TRP A 2 -2.58 30.12 -3.29
CA TRP A 2 -1.64 29.27 -4.06
C TRP A 2 -0.27 28.91 -3.44
N TYR A 3 0.39 27.77 -3.66
CA TYR A 3 0.32 26.68 -4.63
C TYR A 3 0.73 25.41 -3.87
N GLY A 4 -0.02 24.32 -4.02
CA GLY A 4 0.42 23.00 -3.57
C GLY A 4 0.02 22.02 -4.66
N ASP A 5 0.88 21.92 -5.67
CA ASP A 5 0.77 20.97 -6.77
C ASP A 5 0.41 19.59 -6.24
N VAL A 6 -0.87 19.25 -6.34
CA VAL A 6 -1.28 17.85 -6.49
C VAL A 6 -0.73 17.43 -7.84
N ALA A 7 0.46 16.83 -7.78
CA ALA A 7 1.08 16.19 -8.93
C ALA A 7 0.06 15.20 -9.48
N TYR A 8 -0.64 15.66 -10.51
CA TYR A 8 -1.33 14.84 -11.47
C TYR A 8 -0.25 14.00 -12.14
N SER A 9 -0.08 12.77 -11.68
CA SER A 9 0.76 11.76 -12.32
C SER A 9 -0.11 11.06 -13.38
N PRO A 10 0.09 11.32 -14.68
CA PRO A 10 -0.68 10.66 -15.73
C PRO A 10 -0.15 9.23 -15.90
N GLY A 11 -0.84 8.26 -15.34
CA GLY A 11 -0.49 6.83 -15.53
C GLY A 11 -1.32 5.84 -14.72
N LEU A 12 -2.03 6.27 -13.69
CA LEU A 12 -2.78 5.36 -12.82
C LEU A 12 -4.22 5.22 -13.33
N PHE A 13 -4.62 3.98 -13.64
CA PHE A 13 -6.01 3.60 -13.87
C PHE A 13 -6.81 3.79 -12.57
N HIS A 14 -7.21 5.03 -12.27
CA HIS A 14 -8.12 5.33 -11.17
C HIS A 14 -9.52 4.89 -11.62
N LEU A 15 -9.95 3.70 -11.21
CA LEU A 15 -11.36 3.32 -11.22
C LEU A 15 -12.04 4.09 -10.07
N ASN A 16 -12.32 5.36 -10.33
CA ASN A 16 -12.88 6.29 -9.37
C ASN A 16 -14.38 6.03 -9.19
N ASN A 17 -14.68 5.13 -8.25
CA ASN A 17 -16.02 4.88 -7.74
C ASN A 17 -16.06 5.20 -6.23
N GLY A 18 -15.58 6.38 -5.82
CA GLY A 18 -16.02 7.07 -4.60
C GLY A 18 -15.85 6.41 -3.21
N GLN A 19 -15.15 5.28 -3.04
CA GLN A 19 -14.98 4.70 -1.70
C GLN A 19 -13.59 4.16 -1.34
N ASP A 20 -12.69 3.83 -2.27
CA ASP A 20 -11.37 3.31 -1.90
C ASP A 20 -10.34 3.61 -3.01
N GLU A 21 -9.29 4.39 -2.73
CA GLU A 21 -8.07 4.50 -3.58
C GLU A 21 -7.26 3.18 -3.62
N ARG A 22 -7.93 2.04 -3.46
CA ARG A 22 -7.28 0.73 -3.48
C ARG A 22 -6.97 0.34 -4.91
N THR A 23 -5.69 0.24 -5.18
CA THR A 23 -5.16 -0.31 -6.44
C THR A 23 -5.42 -1.81 -6.52
N ALA A 24 -5.28 -2.38 -7.72
CA ALA A 24 -5.35 -3.83 -7.91
C ALA A 24 -4.37 -4.60 -7.01
N LEU A 25 -3.23 -3.98 -6.66
CA LEU A 25 -2.22 -4.58 -5.79
C LEU A 25 -2.68 -4.68 -4.33
N HIS A 26 -3.50 -3.73 -3.85
CA HIS A 26 -4.16 -3.84 -2.54
C HIS A 26 -5.12 -5.04 -2.49
N TRP A 27 -5.88 -5.25 -3.57
CA TRP A 27 -6.81 -6.37 -3.66
C TRP A 27 -6.07 -7.71 -3.74
N ALA A 28 -4.99 -7.80 -4.53
CA ALA A 28 -4.16 -8.99 -4.61
C ALA A 28 -3.48 -9.33 -3.26
N ALA A 29 -3.01 -8.29 -2.54
CA ALA A 29 -2.47 -8.43 -1.19
C ALA A 29 -3.54 -8.84 -0.17
N ALA A 30 -4.79 -8.39 -0.32
CA ALA A 30 -5.89 -8.78 0.56
C ALA A 30 -6.41 -10.20 0.26
N SER A 31 -6.32 -10.64 -1.00
CA SER A 31 -6.84 -11.94 -1.43
C SER A 31 -5.83 -13.08 -1.29
N GLY A 32 -4.57 -12.79 -0.96
CA GLY A 32 -3.51 -13.79 -0.90
C GLY A 32 -3.14 -14.36 -2.27
N SER A 33 -3.46 -13.65 -3.36
CA SER A 33 -3.24 -14.13 -4.72
C SER A 33 -1.85 -13.75 -5.22
N THR A 34 -0.85 -14.58 -4.89
CA THR A 34 0.58 -14.35 -5.20
C THR A 34 0.85 -14.20 -6.69
N ASP A 35 0.19 -14.98 -7.56
CA ASP A 35 0.36 -14.89 -9.01
C ASP A 35 -0.12 -13.54 -9.56
N ILE A 36 -1.26 -13.05 -9.06
CA ILE A 36 -1.81 -11.75 -9.43
C ILE A 36 -0.92 -10.64 -8.88
N ALA A 37 -0.46 -10.76 -7.63
CA ALA A 37 0.46 -9.81 -7.02
C ALA A 37 1.75 -9.68 -7.85
N ARG A 38 2.38 -10.80 -8.22
CA ARG A 38 3.57 -10.82 -9.10
C ARG A 38 3.31 -10.18 -10.45
N PHE A 39 2.20 -10.55 -11.11
CA PHE A 39 1.84 -9.97 -12.40
C PHE A 39 1.65 -8.45 -12.30
N LEU A 40 1.01 -7.98 -11.23
CA LEU A 40 0.81 -6.57 -10.98
C LEU A 40 2.11 -5.86 -10.62
N ILE A 41 2.99 -6.45 -9.82
CA ILE A 41 4.31 -5.88 -9.50
C ILE A 41 5.15 -5.71 -10.77
N ASP A 42 5.15 -6.70 -11.65
CA ASP A 42 5.89 -6.67 -12.93
C ASP A 42 5.34 -5.60 -13.90
N LYS A 43 4.04 -5.27 -13.80
CA LYS A 43 3.35 -4.33 -14.72
C LYS A 43 3.17 -2.93 -14.15
N LEU A 44 2.93 -2.82 -12.85
CA LEU A 44 2.76 -1.60 -12.08
C LEU A 44 4.01 -1.42 -11.22
N ALA A 45 4.96 -0.63 -11.74
CA ALA A 45 6.20 -0.31 -11.03
C ALA A 45 5.99 0.43 -9.69
N GLU A 46 4.77 0.87 -9.39
CA GLU A 46 4.43 1.59 -8.15
C GLU A 46 3.79 0.65 -7.12
N VAL A 47 4.64 0.03 -6.30
CA VAL A 47 4.23 -0.93 -5.24
C VAL A 47 3.85 -0.25 -3.92
N ASP A 48 4.22 1.02 -3.73
CA ASP A 48 4.01 1.81 -2.51
C ASP A 48 2.78 2.73 -2.57
N LEU A 49 1.88 2.46 -3.52
CA LEU A 49 0.62 3.19 -3.61
C LEU A 49 -0.17 3.03 -2.33
N ILE A 50 -0.72 4.14 -1.83
CA ILE A 50 -1.53 4.16 -0.61
C ILE A 50 -3.01 4.21 -0.96
N ASP A 51 -3.85 3.60 -0.13
CA ASP A 51 -5.28 3.82 -0.15
C ASP A 51 -5.68 5.10 0.60
N ASN A 52 -6.99 5.40 0.64
CA ASN A 52 -7.56 6.54 1.37
C ASN A 52 -7.20 6.56 2.87
N SER A 53 -6.88 5.40 3.44
CA SER A 53 -6.49 5.23 4.83
C SER A 53 -4.96 5.28 5.02
N GLY A 54 -4.20 5.51 3.94
CA GLY A 54 -2.74 5.52 3.91
C GLY A 54 -2.11 4.13 3.90
N TRP A 55 -2.90 3.06 3.73
CA TRP A 55 -2.37 1.69 3.73
C TRP A 55 -1.71 1.40 2.40
N THR A 56 -0.53 0.80 2.43
CA THR A 56 0.11 0.23 1.23
C THR A 56 -0.29 -1.23 1.05
N PRO A 57 -0.12 -1.82 -0.14
CA PRO A 57 -0.29 -3.25 -0.36
C PRO A 57 0.53 -4.09 0.64
N LEU A 58 1.72 -3.60 1.03
CA LEU A 58 2.56 -4.26 2.01
C LEU A 58 1.93 -4.26 3.42
N HIS A 59 1.24 -3.18 3.83
CA HIS A 59 0.49 -3.20 5.10
C HIS A 59 -0.60 -4.28 5.10
N ILE A 60 -1.31 -4.42 3.97
CA ILE A 60 -2.37 -5.41 3.83
C ILE A 60 -1.79 -6.82 3.84
N ALA A 61 -0.74 -7.08 3.06
CA ALA A 61 -0.09 -8.39 2.98
C ALA A 61 0.44 -8.85 4.35
N VAL A 62 1.08 -7.94 5.10
CA VAL A 62 1.55 -8.22 6.47
C VAL A 62 0.37 -8.44 7.42
N SER A 63 -0.66 -7.59 7.36
CA SER A 63 -1.85 -7.73 8.21
C SER A 63 -2.65 -9.00 7.93
N ALA A 64 -2.60 -9.52 6.70
CA ALA A 64 -3.26 -10.76 6.29
C ALA A 64 -2.39 -12.00 6.56
N GLY A 65 -1.10 -11.83 6.87
CA GLY A 65 -0.16 -12.93 7.07
C GLY A 65 0.25 -13.65 5.78
N HIS A 66 0.27 -12.93 4.65
CA HIS A 66 0.64 -13.49 3.36
C HIS A 66 2.14 -13.28 3.08
N ASP A 67 2.97 -14.07 3.76
CA ASP A 67 4.43 -13.96 3.74
C ASP A 67 5.03 -13.98 2.33
N GLU A 68 4.46 -14.78 1.42
CA GLU A 68 4.92 -14.85 0.03
C GLU A 68 4.71 -13.52 -0.70
N ILE A 69 3.56 -12.87 -0.52
CA ILE A 69 3.29 -11.55 -1.12
C ILE A 69 4.18 -10.49 -0.49
N VAL A 70 4.45 -10.59 0.81
CA VAL A 70 5.39 -9.71 1.51
C VAL A 70 6.77 -9.81 0.88
N GLN A 71 7.28 -11.03 0.62
CA GLN A 71 8.57 -11.20 -0.02
C GLN A 71 8.61 -10.64 -1.44
N GLU A 72 7.55 -10.82 -2.23
CA GLU A 72 7.47 -10.25 -3.58
C GLU A 72 7.47 -8.72 -3.56
N LEU A 73 6.67 -8.11 -2.69
CA LEU A 73 6.61 -6.65 -2.54
C LEU A 73 7.95 -6.06 -2.06
N VAL A 74 8.58 -6.69 -1.06
CA VAL A 74 9.91 -6.27 -0.57
C VAL A 74 10.97 -6.46 -1.65
N GLY A 75 10.93 -7.57 -2.40
CA GLY A 75 11.81 -7.81 -3.54
C GLY A 75 11.63 -6.80 -4.66
N ALA A 76 10.41 -6.28 -4.84
CA ALA A 76 10.09 -5.21 -5.77
C ALA A 76 10.52 -3.81 -5.31
N GLY A 77 11.08 -3.69 -4.09
CA GLY A 77 11.54 -2.42 -3.54
C GLY A 77 10.45 -1.64 -2.78
N ALA A 78 9.40 -2.30 -2.30
CA ALA A 78 8.40 -1.64 -1.45
C ALA A 78 9.02 -1.11 -0.15
N ASP A 79 8.61 0.10 0.24
CA ASP A 79 9.08 0.75 1.46
C ASP A 79 8.43 0.11 2.70
N VAL A 80 9.21 -0.75 3.36
CA VAL A 80 8.82 -1.43 4.61
C VAL A 80 8.63 -0.48 5.80
N ASN A 81 9.10 0.77 5.69
CA ASN A 81 8.98 1.79 6.73
C ASN A 81 7.88 2.81 6.42
N LYS A 82 7.22 2.70 5.26
CA LYS A 82 6.16 3.63 4.86
C LYS A 82 5.07 3.66 5.92
N ARG A 83 4.80 4.82 6.51
CA ARG A 83 3.76 4.94 7.52
C ARG A 83 2.42 5.27 6.88
N ASN A 84 1.36 4.58 7.31
CA ASN A 84 0.00 4.94 6.94
C ASN A 84 -0.47 6.20 7.69
N ASN A 85 -1.71 6.65 7.42
CA ASN A 85 -2.30 7.84 8.04
C ASN A 85 -2.48 7.69 9.57
N LYS A 86 -2.33 6.48 10.11
CA LYS A 86 -2.34 6.19 11.55
C LYS A 86 -0.93 6.14 12.16
N GLY A 87 0.12 6.40 11.37
CA GLY A 87 1.51 6.33 11.81
C GLY A 87 2.06 4.91 11.97
N LEU A 88 1.31 3.90 11.54
CA LEU A 88 1.72 2.50 11.60
C LEU A 88 2.59 2.19 10.38
N SER A 89 3.70 1.49 10.57
CA SER A 89 4.45 0.89 9.45
C SER A 89 3.89 -0.52 9.15
N PRO A 90 4.12 -1.08 7.95
CA PRO A 90 3.65 -2.41 7.57
C PRO A 90 4.08 -3.47 8.58
N LEU A 91 5.34 -3.41 9.02
CA LEU A 91 5.93 -4.31 10.03
C LEU A 91 5.37 -4.11 11.45
N TYR A 92 4.76 -2.95 11.74
CA TYR A 92 4.32 -2.57 13.08
C TYR A 92 2.80 -2.36 13.17
N ALA A 93 2.02 -2.98 12.27
CA ALA A 93 0.55 -2.95 12.30
C ALA A 93 -0.07 -3.52 13.60
N TYR A 94 0.75 -4.01 14.53
CA TYR A 94 0.34 -4.48 15.85
C TYR A 94 0.97 -3.65 16.98
N HIS A 95 0.34 -2.54 17.37
CA HIS A 95 0.28 -2.15 18.79
C HIS A 95 -0.91 -1.21 19.08
N PRO A 96 -1.86 -1.58 19.96
CA PRO A 96 -3.04 -0.78 20.30
C PRO A 96 -2.74 0.32 21.34
N SER A 97 -1.61 1.01 21.25
CA SER A 97 -1.33 2.17 22.10
C SER A 97 -0.87 3.33 21.22
N GLY A 98 -1.67 4.40 21.24
CA GLY A 98 -1.51 5.58 20.40
C GLY A 98 -0.16 6.30 20.51
N PRO A 99 0.02 7.37 19.73
CA PRO A 99 1.28 8.07 19.63
C PRO A 99 1.68 8.58 21.01
N ILE A 100 2.78 8.05 21.55
CA ILE A 100 3.50 8.70 22.65
C ILE A 100 4.17 9.91 22.00
N GLN A 101 3.45 11.03 22.00
CA GLN A 101 4.03 12.34 21.73
C GLN A 101 5.00 12.62 22.88
N HIS A 102 6.25 12.91 22.53
CA HIS A 102 7.25 13.40 23.47
C HIS A 102 7.18 14.93 23.55
#